data_AF-A0A350UFH1-F1
#
_entry.id   AF-A0A350UFH1-F1
#
_cell.length_a   1.000
_cell.length_b   1.000
_cell.length_c   1.000
_cell.angle_alpha   90.00
_cell.angle_beta   90.00
_cell.angle_gamma   90.00
#
_symmetry.space_group_name_H-M   'P 1'
#
loop_
_entity.id
_entity.type
_entity.pdbx_description
1 polymer ?
#
loop_
_entity_poly.entity_id
_entity_poly.type
_entity_poly.pdbx_seq_one_letter_code
_entity_poly.pdbx_strand_id
1 'polypeptide(L)' 'MLREGLLRRFKGGIAESSFEALLREHPDRIPYGKLPPAKREWLVLNGYPDQGLAVRAPRVRGLLE' A
#
# COMPACT_ATOMS: atom_id res chain seq x y z
N MET A 1 0.03 -9.84 17.68
CA MET A 1 0.02 -10.28 16.26
C MET A 1 -1.13 -9.59 15.57
N LEU A 2 -0.92 -9.10 14.34
CA LEU A 2 -2.03 -8.89 13.40
C LEU A 2 -2.74 -10.25 13.27
N ARG A 3 -3.88 -10.40 13.96
CA ARG A 3 -4.43 -11.69 14.42
C ARG A 3 -4.82 -12.65 13.29
N GLU A 4 -4.83 -12.19 12.04
CA GLU A 4 -5.35 -12.93 10.88
C GLU A 4 -4.25 -13.47 9.96
N GLY A 5 -2.95 -13.29 10.29
CA GLY A 5 -1.85 -13.78 9.46
C GLY A 5 -1.63 -13.05 8.14
N LEU A 6 -2.38 -11.98 7.87
CA LEU A 6 -2.35 -11.20 6.63
C LEU A 6 -1.03 -10.45 6.37
N LEU A 7 -0.27 -10.17 7.44
CA LEU A 7 0.99 -9.45 7.36
C LEU A 7 2.13 -10.31 7.90
N ARG A 8 3.01 -10.71 6.99
CA ARG A 8 4.25 -11.42 7.29
C ARG A 8 5.30 -10.42 7.79
N ARG A 9 5.97 -10.78 8.88
CA ARG A 9 7.09 -10.01 9.42
C ARG A 9 8.41 -10.57 8.91
N PHE A 10 9.33 -9.69 8.56
CA PHE A 10 10.72 -10.04 8.23
C PHE A 10 11.68 -9.10 8.95
N LYS A 11 12.61 -9.67 9.74
CA LYS A 11 13.59 -8.92 10.55
C LYS A 11 13.00 -7.76 11.38
N GLY A 12 11.81 -7.97 11.96
CA GLY A 12 11.13 -6.95 12.79
C GLY A 12 10.29 -5.93 12.02
N GLY A 13 10.41 -5.86 10.68
CA GLY A 13 9.55 -5.08 9.80
C GLY A 13 8.41 -5.90 9.20
N ILE A 14 7.49 -5.23 8.49
CA ILE A 14 6.48 -5.89 7.64
C ILE A 14 7.13 -6.12 6.28
N ALA A 15 7.00 -7.34 5.74
CA ALA A 15 7.44 -7.62 4.38
C ALA A 15 6.60 -6.81 3.38
N GLU A 16 7.27 -6.07 2.50
CA GLU A 16 6.63 -5.20 1.50
C GLU A 16 5.60 -5.96 0.67
N SER A 17 5.96 -7.14 0.16
CA SER A 17 5.05 -8.01 -0.61
C SER A 17 3.82 -8.45 0.15
N SER A 18 3.93 -8.64 1.47
CA SER A 18 2.77 -8.99 2.31
C SER A 18 1.87 -7.78 2.56
N PHE A 19 2.46 -6.59 2.62
CA PHE A 19 1.71 -5.35 2.75
C PHE A 19 0.98 -5.03 1.44
N GLU A 20 1.63 -5.15 0.28
CA GLU A 20 0.97 -5.02 -1.02
C GLU A 20 -0.18 -6.01 -1.20
N ALA A 21 0.01 -7.27 -0.78
CA ALA A 21 -1.04 -8.29 -0.81
C ALA A 21 -2.25 -7.87 0.06
N LEU A 22 -2.01 -7.34 1.26
CA LEU A 22 -3.08 -6.80 2.11
C LEU A 22 -3.86 -5.68 1.40
N LEU A 23 -3.16 -4.73 0.76
CA LEU A 23 -3.82 -3.61 0.09
C LEU A 23 -4.72 -4.05 -1.06
N ARG A 24 -4.31 -5.11 -1.78
CA ARG A 24 -5.02 -5.64 -2.94
C ARG A 24 -6.16 -6.58 -2.56
N GLU A 25 -5.91 -7.49 -1.62
CA GLU A 25 -6.83 -8.59 -1.27
C GLU A 25 -7.83 -8.18 -0.18
N HIS A 26 -7.44 -7.26 0.71
CA HIS A 26 -8.26 -6.84 1.85
C HIS A 26 -8.29 -5.30 2.02
N PRO A 27 -8.68 -4.54 0.99
CA PRO A 27 -8.75 -3.08 1.07
C PRO A 27 -9.73 -2.60 2.15
N ASP A 28 -10.75 -3.40 2.49
CA ASP A 28 -11.74 -3.14 3.55
C ASP A 28 -11.12 -3.04 4.95
N ARG A 29 -9.95 -3.65 5.16
CA ARG A 29 -9.21 -3.59 6.43
C ARG A 29 -8.45 -2.29 6.61
N ILE A 30 -8.34 -1.47 5.55
CA ILE A 30 -7.68 -0.19 5.60
C ILE A 30 -8.74 0.91 5.84
N PRO A 31 -8.60 1.74 6.89
CA PRO A 31 -9.55 2.82 7.16
C PRO A 31 -9.33 4.01 6.20
N TYR A 32 -9.37 3.74 4.90
CA TYR A 32 -8.92 4.64 3.83
C TYR A 32 -9.60 6.01 3.87
N GLY A 33 -10.93 6.06 4.07
CA GLY A 33 -11.68 7.32 4.16
C GLY A 33 -11.31 8.20 5.37
N LYS A 34 -10.64 7.65 6.39
CA LYS A 34 -10.17 8.40 7.56
C LYS A 34 -8.73 8.89 7.40
N LEU A 35 -8.04 8.52 6.33
CA LEU A 35 -6.66 8.88 6.12
C LEU A 35 -6.53 10.26 5.44
N PRO A 36 -5.53 11.07 5.83
CA PRO A 36 -5.16 12.28 5.10
C PRO A 36 -4.86 11.97 3.61
N PRO A 37 -5.07 12.94 2.70
CA PRO A 37 -4.81 12.77 1.26
C PRO A 37 -3.44 12.15 0.96
N ALA A 38 -2.36 12.69 1.52
CA ALA A 38 -0.99 12.18 1.29
C ALA A 38 -0.82 10.69 1.64
N LYS A 39 -1.51 10.21 2.69
CA LYS A 39 -1.46 8.78 3.06
C LYS A 39 -2.28 7.93 2.10
N ARG A 40 -3.42 8.45 1.64
CA ARG A 40 -4.26 7.79 0.62
C ARG A 40 -3.50 7.65 -0.70
N GLU A 41 -2.83 8.73 -1.14
CA GLU A 41 -2.00 8.72 -2.33
C GLU A 41 -0.88 7.67 -2.23
N TRP A 42 -0.18 7.64 -1.09
CA TRP A 42 0.86 6.64 -0.86
C TRP A 42 0.31 5.21 -0.95
N LEU A 43 -0.87 4.92 -0.39
CA LEU A 43 -1.49 3.59 -0.48
C LEU A 43 -1.85 3.21 -1.93
N VAL A 44 -2.38 4.15 -2.71
CA VAL A 44 -2.71 3.92 -4.12
C VAL A 44 -1.46 3.61 -4.94
N LEU A 45 -0.36 4.32 -4.68
CA LEU A 45 0.94 4.04 -5.30
C LEU A 45 1.48 2.63 -4.97
N ASN A 46 1.10 2.08 -3.82
CA ASN A 46 1.52 0.76 -3.35
C ASN A 46 0.47 -0.34 -3.62
N GLY A 47 -0.54 -0.06 -4.46
CA GLY A 47 -1.48 -1.08 -4.95
C GLY A 47 -2.86 -1.09 -4.31
N TYR A 48 -3.23 -0.07 -3.53
CA TYR A 48 -4.61 0.09 -3.05
C TYR A 48 -5.56 0.45 -4.22
N PRO A 49 -6.74 -0.19 -4.34
CA PRO A 49 -7.62 -0.05 -5.50
C PRO A 49 -8.53 1.18 -5.39
N ASP A 50 -7.97 2.38 -5.59
CA ASP A 50 -8.76 3.60 -5.77
C ASP A 50 -8.63 4.10 -7.22
N GLN A 51 -9.73 4.03 -7.98
CA GLN A 51 -9.82 4.50 -9.36
C GLN A 51 -10.17 5.99 -9.49
N GLY A 52 -10.63 6.62 -8.40
CA GLY A 52 -11.02 8.03 -8.37
C GLY A 52 -9.84 8.95 -8.02
N LEU A 53 -8.83 8.43 -7.33
CA LEU A 53 -7.61 9.17 -7.02
C LEU A 53 -6.63 9.10 -8.19
N ALA A 54 -6.56 10.17 -8.98
CA ALA A 54 -5.60 10.31 -10.08
C ALA A 54 -4.16 10.54 -9.55
N VAL A 55 -3.60 9.54 -8.88
CA VAL A 55 -2.23 9.62 -8.38
C VAL A 55 -1.27 9.32 -9.53
N ARG A 56 -0.48 10.32 -9.94
CA ARG A 56 0.64 10.08 -10.83
C ARG A 56 1.70 9.31 -10.06
N ALA A 57 1.88 8.03 -10.39
CA ALA A 57 3.06 7.30 -9.96
C ALA A 57 4.31 8.08 -10.39
N PRO A 58 5.26 8.34 -9.46
CA PRO A 58 6.53 8.91 -9.86
C PRO A 58 7.17 7.94 -10.86
N ARG A 59 7.21 8.35 -12.13
CA ARG A 59 7.87 7.60 -13.19
C ARG A 59 9.37 7.70 -12.93
N VAL A 60 9.95 6.75 -12.22
CA VAL A 60 11.40 6.55 -12.23
C VAL A 60 11.76 5.91 -13.57
N ARG A 61 11.68 6.70 -14.64
CA ARG A 61 12.23 6.34 -15.96
C ARG A 61 13.52 7.15 -16.08
N GLY A 62 14.64 6.56 -15.68
CA GLY A 62 15.98 7.07 -15.99
C GLY A 62 16.88 7.45 -14.81
N LEU A 63 16.96 6.64 -13.75
CA LEU A 63 17.98 6.87 -12.70
C LEU A 63 18.82 5.63 -12.37
N LEU A 64 19.06 4.79 -13.36
CA LEU A 64 20.12 3.80 -13.39
C LEU A 64 20.59 3.68 -14.85
N GLU A 65 21.48 4.58 -15.26
CA GLU A 65 22.52 4.26 -16.25
C GLU A 65 23.84 4.07 -15.51
#